data_AF-A0A9D9KCM7-F1
#
_entry.id   AF-A0A9D9KCM7-F1
#
_cell.length_a   1.000
_cell.length_b   1.000
_cell.length_c   1.000
_cell.angle_alpha   90.00
_cell.angle_beta   90.00
_cell.angle_gamma   90.00
#
_symmetry.space_group_name_H-M   'P 1'
#
loop_
_entity.id
_entity.type
_entity.pdbx_description
1 polymer ?
#
loop_
_entity_poly.entity_id
_entity_poly.type
_entity_poly.pdbx_seq_one_letter_code
_entity_poly.pdbx_strand_id
1 'polypeptide(L)'
;MNEASQLIYPTFTLFLYDLREELGQDADKVRQNSHRFWRKVEPVLDRDYDALDDAALQKLDRLTAVEKPEAIAVELFAELSDDALEGRRSLGDDLDGYFYALQLGDIYALQVNYAGKRQTAAQLEYAAKSLDRVPELQKDLLTFLNHNDCQSDLDLEKQGSIGQTWLLWAKLPGNHPESSQVARACRRQLIPEGQWDKVKPVQGRFVGANLYEVWQAPTDWAHPSRENQHLIVLLFPPRLSVESVRTTMDAIYPHLIRLFCYRNKIVWAYSRSRALKRQLKADYIAIETTMDNLSVQIGDRPLSLDLVRSQLADTLTLASRYVHHLNDLDHQARIIRSNLANYTNQIKKISELDPDSQLGVFSEFADGPAETYRLQIETDRARFEVGSALLKNIISTLRGAIEIQQVTPDRDLTPSIVSVGVGVATTQAVGLAWLARSKPSESSVSPFFGLLLSLVAGVVSAFVVWKLYRSRSHS
;
A
#
# COMPACT_ATOMS: atom_id res chain seq x y z
N MET A 1 -29.91 20.75 24.74
CA MET A 1 -29.16 20.00 23.72
C MET A 1 -28.93 20.93 22.54
N ASN A 2 -27.69 21.11 22.11
CA ASN A 2 -27.40 21.94 20.94
C ASN A 2 -27.83 21.12 19.71
N GLU A 3 -28.92 21.51 19.04
CA GLU A 3 -29.40 20.85 17.80
C GLU A 3 -28.32 20.84 16.68
N ALA A 4 -27.27 21.63 16.87
CA ALA A 4 -26.05 21.70 16.06
C ALA A 4 -25.20 20.41 15.98
N SER A 5 -25.60 19.30 16.61
CA SER A 5 -24.75 18.10 16.70
C SER A 5 -25.55 16.79 16.61
N GLN A 6 -26.37 16.65 15.57
CA GLN A 6 -27.11 15.42 15.31
C GLN A 6 -26.92 14.89 13.89
N LEU A 7 -27.04 13.56 13.75
CA LEU A 7 -27.04 12.82 12.50
C LEU A 7 -28.30 11.95 12.43
N ILE A 8 -28.90 11.87 11.24
CA ILE A 8 -29.99 10.96 10.94
C ILE A 8 -29.40 9.75 10.24
N TYR A 9 -29.66 8.57 10.80
CA TYR A 9 -29.23 7.28 10.27
C TYR A 9 -27.71 7.23 9.96
N PRO A 10 -26.85 7.53 10.96
CA PRO A 10 -25.41 7.40 10.78
C PRO A 10 -25.03 5.94 10.55
N THR A 11 -24.32 5.69 9.46
CA THR A 11 -23.88 4.35 9.06
C THR A 11 -22.37 4.34 8.92
N PHE A 12 -21.74 3.40 9.61
CA PHE A 12 -20.32 3.10 9.48
C PHE A 12 -20.10 1.98 8.47
N THR A 13 -19.06 2.14 7.66
CA THR A 13 -18.55 1.09 6.81
C THR A 13 -17.04 1.01 6.98
N LEU A 14 -16.55 -0.18 7.26
CA LEU A 14 -15.13 -0.49 7.23
C LEU A 14 -14.85 -1.37 6.01
N PHE A 15 -13.94 -0.91 5.15
CA PHE A 15 -13.37 -1.71 4.08
C PHE A 15 -11.99 -2.22 4.52
N LEU A 16 -11.82 -3.53 4.59
CA LEU A 16 -10.55 -4.19 4.89
C LEU A 16 -10.05 -4.91 3.64
N TYR A 17 -8.75 -4.80 3.40
CA TYR A 17 -8.09 -5.46 2.27
C TYR A 17 -6.96 -6.34 2.79
N ASP A 18 -7.02 -7.62 2.45
CA ASP A 18 -5.98 -8.60 2.73
C ASP A 18 -5.40 -9.15 1.43
N LEU A 19 -4.08 -9.31 1.38
CA LEU A 19 -3.41 -10.11 0.38
C LEU A 19 -3.93 -11.55 0.45
N ARG A 20 -4.41 -12.07 -0.68
CA ARG A 20 -4.73 -13.49 -0.85
C ARG A 20 -3.48 -14.27 -1.24
N GLU A 21 -2.77 -13.79 -2.25
CA GLU A 21 -1.64 -14.49 -2.86
C GLU A 21 -0.65 -13.47 -3.45
N GLU A 22 0.65 -13.66 -3.22
CA GLU A 22 1.72 -12.88 -3.87
C GLU A 22 2.60 -13.82 -4.69
N LEU A 23 3.26 -13.27 -5.72
CA LEU A 23 4.17 -14.04 -6.57
C LEU A 23 5.25 -14.72 -5.71
N GLY A 24 5.38 -16.04 -5.86
CA GLY A 24 6.39 -16.84 -5.17
C GLY A 24 6.01 -17.31 -3.76
N GLN A 25 4.79 -17.04 -3.30
CA GLN A 25 4.26 -17.68 -2.09
C GLN A 25 3.95 -19.16 -2.34
N ASP A 26 4.29 -19.99 -1.36
CA ASP A 26 3.89 -21.40 -1.35
C ASP A 26 2.44 -21.58 -0.87
N ALA A 27 1.93 -22.80 -1.00
CA ALA A 27 0.56 -23.14 -0.65
C ALA A 27 0.26 -22.90 0.84
N ASP A 28 1.23 -23.13 1.73
CA ASP A 28 1.07 -22.92 3.18
C ASP A 28 0.89 -21.43 3.47
N LYS A 29 1.66 -20.56 2.83
CA LYS A 29 1.53 -19.12 3.00
C LYS A 29 0.21 -18.58 2.46
N VAL A 30 -0.23 -19.06 1.29
CA VAL A 30 -1.54 -18.72 0.72
C VAL A 30 -2.68 -19.17 1.65
N ARG A 31 -2.53 -20.34 2.27
CA ARG A 31 -3.50 -20.86 3.24
C ARG A 31 -3.54 -20.04 4.53
N GLN A 32 -2.39 -19.59 5.04
CA GLN A 32 -2.32 -18.65 6.16
C GLN A 32 -2.97 -17.31 5.83
N ASN A 33 -2.77 -16.78 4.61
CA ASN A 33 -3.42 -15.55 4.18
C ASN A 33 -4.95 -15.69 4.17
N SER A 34 -5.44 -16.83 3.68
CA SER A 34 -6.87 -17.14 3.63
C SER A 34 -7.45 -17.30 5.03
N HIS A 35 -6.75 -18.00 5.93
CA HIS A 35 -7.11 -18.06 7.36
C HIS A 35 -7.20 -16.66 7.98
N ARG A 36 -6.20 -15.81 7.74
CA ARG A 36 -6.18 -14.42 8.24
C ARG A 36 -7.39 -13.60 7.76
N PHE A 37 -7.86 -13.84 6.54
CA PHE A 37 -9.09 -13.21 6.06
C PHE A 37 -10.32 -13.77 6.78
N TRP A 38 -10.50 -15.09 6.73
CA TRP A 38 -11.71 -15.74 7.22
C TRP A 38 -11.90 -15.67 8.74
N ARG A 39 -10.82 -15.60 9.54
CA ARG A 39 -10.92 -15.40 11.00
C ARG A 39 -11.64 -14.12 11.43
N LYS A 40 -11.72 -13.12 10.55
CA LYS A 40 -12.45 -11.87 10.82
C LYS A 40 -13.97 -12.06 10.85
N VAL A 41 -14.47 -13.06 10.13
CA VAL A 41 -15.91 -13.29 9.94
C VAL A 41 -16.39 -14.63 10.52
N GLU A 42 -15.46 -15.53 10.87
CA GLU A 42 -15.74 -16.87 11.38
C GLU A 42 -15.07 -17.06 12.75
N PRO A 43 -15.82 -16.91 13.87
CA PRO A 43 -15.25 -16.98 15.22
C PRO A 43 -14.50 -18.27 15.53
N VAL A 44 -14.90 -19.39 14.91
CA VAL A 44 -14.21 -20.69 15.06
C VAL A 44 -12.76 -20.67 14.57
N LEU A 45 -12.44 -19.77 13.63
CA LEU A 45 -11.10 -19.57 13.08
C LEU A 45 -10.27 -18.54 13.85
N ASP A 46 -10.83 -17.90 14.89
CA ASP A 46 -10.15 -16.83 15.62
C ASP A 46 -9.15 -17.35 16.65
N ARG A 47 -8.08 -17.94 16.13
CA ARG A 47 -6.88 -18.38 16.83
C ARG A 47 -5.74 -18.48 15.82
N ASP A 48 -4.53 -18.74 16.29
CA ASP A 48 -3.39 -18.88 15.40
C ASP A 48 -3.56 -20.09 14.47
N TYR A 49 -3.04 -19.96 13.24
CA TYR A 49 -3.21 -20.97 12.19
C TYR A 49 -2.72 -22.37 12.62
N ASP A 50 -1.56 -22.41 13.28
CA ASP A 50 -0.95 -23.66 13.76
C ASP A 50 -1.68 -24.26 14.97
N ALA A 51 -2.64 -23.53 15.55
CA ALA A 51 -3.48 -23.94 16.68
C ALA A 51 -4.91 -24.29 16.27
N LEU A 52 -5.20 -24.35 14.96
CA LEU A 52 -6.50 -24.80 14.46
C LEU A 52 -6.68 -26.30 14.68
N ASP A 53 -7.84 -26.68 15.21
CA ASP A 53 -8.26 -28.08 15.30
C ASP A 53 -8.79 -28.57 13.94
N ASP A 54 -8.99 -29.89 13.81
CA ASP A 54 -9.45 -30.52 12.57
C ASP A 54 -10.78 -29.95 12.07
N ALA A 55 -11.68 -29.56 12.99
CA ALA A 55 -12.98 -28.99 12.62
C ALA A 55 -12.83 -27.57 12.04
N ALA A 56 -11.96 -26.75 12.64
CA ALA A 56 -11.63 -25.42 12.15
C ALA A 56 -10.90 -25.49 10.78
N LEU A 57 -9.98 -26.45 10.61
CA LEU A 57 -9.32 -26.69 9.33
C LEU A 57 -10.30 -27.11 8.22
N GLN A 58 -11.24 -28.02 8.52
CA GLN A 58 -12.29 -28.40 7.58
C GLN A 58 -13.22 -27.24 7.22
N LYS A 59 -13.54 -26.37 8.19
CA LYS A 59 -14.33 -25.16 7.93
C LYS A 59 -13.55 -24.22 7.02
N LEU A 60 -12.26 -24.01 7.26
CA LEU A 60 -11.41 -23.21 6.39
C LEU A 60 -11.36 -23.78 4.97
N ASP A 61 -11.19 -25.09 4.80
CA ASP A 61 -11.20 -25.75 3.48
C ASP A 61 -12.51 -25.52 2.71
N ARG A 62 -13.67 -25.53 3.40
CA ARG A 62 -14.96 -25.23 2.77
C ARG A 62 -15.05 -23.77 2.32
N LEU A 63 -14.54 -22.85 3.14
CA LEU A 63 -14.55 -21.41 2.85
C LEU A 63 -13.63 -21.05 1.69
N THR A 64 -12.48 -21.72 1.56
CA THR A 64 -11.53 -21.47 0.47
C THR A 64 -11.91 -22.20 -0.82
N ALA A 65 -12.75 -23.24 -0.76
CA ALA A 65 -13.21 -23.98 -1.94
C ALA A 65 -14.03 -23.13 -2.94
N VAL A 66 -14.61 -22.00 -2.50
CA VAL A 66 -15.37 -21.09 -3.37
C VAL A 66 -14.50 -20.06 -4.08
N GLU A 67 -13.23 -19.94 -3.69
CA GLU A 67 -12.28 -19.03 -4.32
C GLU A 67 -11.96 -19.48 -5.74
N LYS A 68 -11.79 -18.51 -6.65
CA LYS A 68 -11.51 -18.77 -8.07
C LYS A 68 -10.25 -18.00 -8.46
N PRO A 69 -9.05 -18.60 -8.40
CA PRO A 69 -7.78 -17.89 -8.56
C PRO A 69 -7.66 -17.07 -9.86
N GLU A 70 -8.28 -17.55 -10.95
CA GLU A 70 -8.24 -16.90 -12.26
C GLU A 70 -9.35 -15.85 -12.46
N ALA A 71 -10.30 -15.75 -11.53
CA ALA A 71 -11.40 -14.80 -11.64
C ALA A 71 -10.98 -13.39 -11.26
N ILE A 72 -11.50 -12.41 -12.02
CA ILE A 72 -11.28 -10.98 -11.72
C ILE A 72 -11.93 -10.61 -10.39
N ALA A 73 -13.12 -11.15 -10.12
CA ALA A 73 -13.81 -10.97 -8.87
C ALA A 73 -14.71 -12.18 -8.55
N VAL A 74 -14.88 -12.49 -7.27
CA VAL A 74 -15.81 -13.51 -6.75
C VAL A 74 -16.53 -12.98 -5.52
N GLU A 75 -17.84 -13.11 -5.47
CA GLU A 75 -18.65 -12.83 -4.27
C GLU A 75 -18.67 -14.06 -3.37
N LEU A 76 -17.78 -14.08 -2.38
CA LEU A 76 -17.45 -15.29 -1.62
C LEU A 76 -18.67 -15.84 -0.87
N PHE A 77 -19.46 -14.98 -0.23
CA PHE A 77 -20.67 -15.42 0.48
C PHE A 77 -21.78 -15.88 -0.47
N ALA A 78 -21.89 -15.32 -1.68
CA ALA A 78 -22.88 -15.76 -2.65
C ALA A 78 -22.60 -17.19 -3.14
N GLU A 79 -21.32 -17.54 -3.28
CA GLU A 79 -20.91 -18.90 -3.67
C GLU A 79 -21.09 -19.93 -2.56
N LEU A 80 -21.00 -19.51 -1.28
CA LEU A 80 -21.14 -20.42 -0.14
C LEU A 80 -22.57 -20.94 0.07
N SER A 81 -23.58 -20.31 -0.55
CA SER A 81 -25.00 -20.68 -0.39
C SER A 81 -25.48 -20.81 1.07
N ASP A 82 -24.75 -20.18 2.01
CA ASP A 82 -25.18 -19.99 3.39
C ASP A 82 -26.36 -19.00 3.41
N ASP A 83 -26.92 -18.68 4.59
CA ASP A 83 -28.00 -17.67 4.82
C ASP A 83 -27.64 -16.22 4.37
N ALA A 84 -26.76 -16.05 3.40
CA ALA A 84 -26.40 -14.81 2.76
C ALA A 84 -27.49 -14.36 1.77
N LEU A 85 -28.18 -13.27 2.11
CA LEU A 85 -29.11 -12.60 1.21
C LEU A 85 -28.31 -11.67 0.30
N GLU A 86 -28.41 -11.86 -1.02
CA GLU A 86 -27.70 -11.04 -2.02
C GLU A 86 -26.17 -10.98 -1.78
N GLY A 87 -25.58 -12.10 -1.35
CA GLY A 87 -24.14 -12.19 -1.06
C GLY A 87 -23.71 -11.48 0.23
N ARG A 88 -24.66 -11.04 1.08
CA ARG A 88 -24.38 -10.36 2.35
C ARG A 88 -24.78 -11.24 3.53
N ARG A 89 -23.89 -11.37 4.52
CA ARG A 89 -24.17 -12.09 5.78
C ARG A 89 -24.56 -11.11 6.87
N SER A 90 -25.69 -11.34 7.54
CA SER A 90 -26.17 -10.46 8.63
C SER A 90 -25.19 -10.41 9.81
N LEU A 91 -25.11 -9.27 10.50
CA LEU A 91 -24.41 -9.14 11.79
C LEU A 91 -25.23 -9.68 12.98
N GLY A 92 -26.55 -9.83 12.80
CA GLY A 92 -27.49 -10.27 13.82
C GLY A 92 -28.92 -9.84 13.47
N ASP A 93 -29.92 -10.53 14.02
CA ASP A 93 -31.33 -10.30 13.64
C ASP A 93 -31.88 -8.94 14.07
N ASP A 94 -31.37 -8.39 15.18
CA ASP A 94 -31.73 -7.08 15.72
C ASP A 94 -30.82 -5.94 15.24
N LEU A 95 -29.84 -6.25 14.39
CA LEU A 95 -28.84 -5.32 13.90
C LEU A 95 -29.10 -4.88 12.47
N ASP A 96 -28.83 -3.61 12.20
CA ASP A 96 -28.85 -3.05 10.85
C ASP A 96 -27.41 -3.00 10.33
N GLY A 97 -26.96 -4.12 9.77
CA GLY A 97 -25.62 -4.25 9.24
C GLY A 97 -25.33 -5.63 8.67
N TYR A 98 -24.23 -5.71 7.93
CA TYR A 98 -23.81 -6.93 7.24
C TYR A 98 -22.30 -7.01 7.00
N PHE A 99 -21.83 -8.24 6.79
CA PHE A 99 -20.58 -8.54 6.13
C PHE A 99 -20.82 -8.76 4.63
N TYR A 100 -19.92 -8.25 3.79
CA TYR A 100 -19.86 -8.55 2.36
C TYR A 100 -18.42 -8.85 1.98
N ALA A 101 -18.17 -10.05 1.46
CA ALA A 101 -16.84 -10.59 1.21
C ALA A 101 -16.60 -10.82 -0.28
N LEU A 102 -15.49 -10.29 -0.77
CA LEU A 102 -15.06 -10.37 -2.16
C LEU A 102 -13.65 -10.93 -2.27
N GLN A 103 -13.43 -11.76 -3.29
CA GLN A 103 -12.12 -11.92 -3.90
C GLN A 103 -12.00 -10.92 -5.05
N LEU A 104 -10.91 -10.16 -5.11
CA LEU A 104 -10.55 -9.23 -6.18
C LEU A 104 -9.17 -9.61 -6.70
N GLY A 105 -9.12 -10.66 -7.54
CA GLY A 105 -7.86 -11.26 -8.02
C GLY A 105 -7.02 -11.83 -6.88
N ASP A 106 -5.91 -11.14 -6.57
CA ASP A 106 -4.92 -11.48 -5.54
C ASP A 106 -5.20 -10.83 -4.17
N ILE A 107 -6.39 -10.23 -4.00
CA ILE A 107 -6.81 -9.53 -2.79
C ILE A 107 -8.14 -10.10 -2.31
N TYR A 108 -8.29 -10.27 -1.00
CA TYR A 108 -9.59 -10.31 -0.34
C TYR A 108 -10.03 -8.91 0.08
N ALA A 109 -11.30 -8.59 -0.14
CA ALA A 109 -11.92 -7.37 0.33
C ALA A 109 -13.12 -7.73 1.22
N LEU A 110 -13.11 -7.21 2.45
CA LEU A 110 -14.23 -7.32 3.39
C LEU A 110 -14.84 -5.94 3.60
N GLN A 111 -16.13 -5.84 3.35
CA GLN A 111 -16.95 -4.71 3.75
C GLN A 111 -17.75 -5.10 4.98
N VAL A 112 -17.62 -4.32 6.05
CA VAL A 112 -18.46 -4.40 7.25
C VAL A 112 -19.30 -3.15 7.32
N ASN A 113 -20.61 -3.27 7.21
CA ASN A 113 -21.54 -2.14 7.26
C ASN A 113 -22.39 -2.23 8.53
N TYR A 114 -22.58 -1.12 9.24
CA TYR A 114 -23.37 -1.07 10.48
C TYR A 114 -23.97 0.32 10.73
N ALA A 115 -25.28 0.37 10.97
CA ALA A 115 -26.06 1.57 11.26
C ALA A 115 -26.67 1.58 12.68
N GLY A 116 -26.37 0.56 13.49
CA GLY A 116 -26.90 0.40 14.85
C GLY A 116 -27.97 -0.69 14.95
N LYS A 117 -28.71 -0.66 16.05
CA LYS A 117 -29.85 -1.57 16.29
C LYS A 117 -31.08 -1.14 15.51
N ARG A 118 -31.90 -2.11 15.12
CA ARG A 118 -33.23 -1.89 14.55
C ARG A 118 -34.24 -1.55 15.65
N GLN A 119 -35.31 -0.83 15.32
CA GLN A 119 -36.42 -0.60 16.26
C GLN A 119 -37.23 -1.88 16.47
N THR A 120 -37.45 -2.62 15.39
CA THR A 120 -37.99 -3.99 15.37
C THR A 120 -37.33 -4.75 14.21
N ALA A 121 -37.48 -6.08 14.14
CA ALA A 121 -36.92 -6.87 13.03
C ALA A 121 -37.27 -6.31 11.63
N ALA A 122 -38.42 -5.65 11.49
CA ALA A 122 -38.93 -5.06 10.25
C ALA A 122 -38.80 -3.53 10.13
N GLN A 123 -38.42 -2.80 11.19
CA GLN A 123 -38.41 -1.32 11.18
C GLN A 123 -37.06 -0.73 11.59
N LEU A 124 -36.57 0.18 10.75
CA LEU A 124 -35.31 0.87 10.89
C LEU A 124 -35.45 2.14 11.74
N GLU A 125 -34.37 2.50 12.46
CA GLU A 125 -34.37 3.68 13.32
C GLU A 125 -33.87 4.92 12.57
N TYR A 126 -34.78 5.81 12.16
CA TYR A 126 -34.44 7.07 11.47
C TYR A 126 -34.45 8.31 12.38
N ALA A 127 -34.48 8.11 13.70
CA ALA A 127 -34.41 9.22 14.64
C ALA A 127 -33.06 9.95 14.54
N ALA A 128 -33.06 11.26 14.76
CA ALA A 128 -31.84 12.05 14.84
C ALA A 128 -31.09 11.67 16.13
N LYS A 129 -29.83 11.24 15.98
CA LYS A 129 -28.95 10.79 17.07
C LYS A 129 -27.86 11.84 17.32
N SER A 130 -27.43 11.98 18.59
CA SER A 130 -26.27 12.82 18.92
C SER A 130 -25.03 12.32 18.16
N LEU A 131 -24.14 13.23 17.78
CA LEU A 131 -22.83 12.85 17.25
C LEU A 131 -22.08 11.92 18.20
N ASP A 132 -22.26 12.04 19.52
CA ASP A 132 -21.56 11.20 20.53
C ASP A 132 -21.79 9.69 20.38
N ARG A 133 -22.79 9.28 19.59
CA ARG A 133 -23.02 7.86 19.24
C ARG A 133 -22.06 7.35 18.16
N VAL A 134 -21.35 8.23 17.47
CA VAL A 134 -20.44 7.88 16.38
C VAL A 134 -19.29 6.96 16.84
N PRO A 135 -18.56 7.27 17.93
CA PRO A 135 -17.56 6.36 18.49
C PRO A 135 -18.13 5.02 18.96
N GLU A 136 -19.36 5.02 19.48
CA GLU A 136 -20.01 3.80 19.92
C GLU A 136 -20.34 2.87 18.74
N LEU A 137 -20.83 3.42 17.63
CA LEU A 137 -21.05 2.64 16.41
C LEU A 137 -19.74 2.07 15.84
N GLN A 138 -18.66 2.84 15.89
CA GLN A 138 -17.33 2.35 15.51
C GLN A 138 -16.89 1.20 16.42
N LYS A 139 -17.02 1.36 17.74
CA LYS A 139 -16.67 0.34 18.72
C LYS A 139 -17.48 -0.94 18.53
N ASP A 140 -18.80 -0.83 18.37
CA ASP A 140 -19.68 -1.97 18.10
C ASP A 140 -19.24 -2.71 16.82
N LEU A 141 -18.91 -1.97 15.75
CA LEU A 141 -18.41 -2.56 14.51
C LEU A 141 -17.12 -3.37 14.76
N LEU A 142 -16.20 -2.82 15.55
CA LEU A 142 -14.95 -3.49 15.91
C LEU A 142 -15.18 -4.76 16.75
N THR A 143 -16.17 -4.78 17.64
CA THR A 143 -16.56 -5.97 18.41
C THR A 143 -16.93 -7.14 17.50
N PHE A 144 -17.65 -6.91 16.40
CA PHE A 144 -18.01 -7.98 15.45
C PHE A 144 -16.80 -8.61 14.76
N LEU A 145 -15.74 -7.83 14.53
CA LEU A 145 -14.52 -8.32 13.90
C LEU A 145 -13.59 -8.98 14.92
N ASN A 146 -13.47 -8.37 16.10
CA ASN A 146 -12.60 -8.85 17.17
C ASN A 146 -13.18 -10.06 17.91
N HIS A 147 -14.47 -10.36 17.77
CA HIS A 147 -15.20 -11.40 18.50
C HIS A 147 -15.10 -11.22 20.03
N ASN A 148 -14.94 -9.97 20.50
CA ASN A 148 -14.86 -9.62 21.91
C ASN A 148 -15.33 -8.19 22.18
N ASP A 149 -15.84 -7.93 23.39
CA ASP A 149 -16.61 -6.72 23.72
C ASP A 149 -15.78 -5.47 24.10
N CYS A 150 -14.44 -5.50 23.98
CA CYS A 150 -13.60 -4.64 24.84
C CYS A 150 -12.44 -3.89 24.19
N GLN A 151 -12.40 -3.70 22.87
CA GLN A 151 -11.28 -2.97 22.24
C GLN A 151 -11.71 -1.70 21.49
N SER A 152 -10.85 -0.68 21.55
CA SER A 152 -10.95 0.56 20.77
C SER A 152 -10.42 0.41 19.34
N ASP A 153 -9.70 -0.67 19.07
CA ASP A 153 -8.97 -0.92 17.83
C ASP A 153 -9.13 -2.38 17.40
N LEU A 154 -8.78 -2.68 16.13
CA LEU A 154 -8.68 -4.06 15.66
C LEU A 154 -7.41 -4.73 16.17
N ASP A 155 -7.53 -6.01 16.57
CA ASP A 155 -6.38 -6.87 16.80
C ASP A 155 -5.44 -6.85 15.57
N LEU A 156 -4.12 -6.90 15.80
CA LEU A 156 -3.13 -6.80 14.72
C LEU A 156 -3.35 -7.84 13.60
N GLU A 157 -3.74 -9.06 13.96
CA GLU A 157 -4.03 -10.15 13.01
C GLU A 157 -5.30 -9.90 12.18
N LYS A 158 -6.21 -9.08 12.70
CA LYS A 158 -7.51 -8.74 12.10
C LYS A 158 -7.49 -7.41 11.34
N GLN A 159 -6.41 -6.63 11.43
CA GLN A 159 -6.19 -5.51 10.53
C GLN A 159 -6.00 -6.02 9.10
N GLY A 160 -6.40 -5.23 8.10
CA GLY A 160 -6.18 -5.55 6.70
C GLY A 160 -4.68 -5.60 6.38
N SER A 161 -4.20 -6.70 5.80
CA SER A 161 -2.77 -6.87 5.49
C SER A 161 -2.25 -5.92 4.42
N ILE A 162 -3.14 -5.42 3.55
CA ILE A 162 -2.87 -4.40 2.54
C ILE A 162 -3.25 -3.02 3.06
N GLY A 163 -4.40 -2.91 3.74
CA GLY A 163 -4.85 -1.66 4.34
C GLY A 163 -6.34 -1.64 4.61
N GLN A 164 -6.83 -0.48 5.03
CA GLN A 164 -8.22 -0.29 5.41
C GLN A 164 -8.73 1.12 5.11
N THR A 165 -10.04 1.26 4.99
CA THR A 165 -10.68 2.56 4.79
C THR A 165 -11.99 2.61 5.56
N TRP A 166 -12.15 3.66 6.34
CA TRP A 166 -13.37 3.96 7.06
C TRP A 166 -14.25 4.90 6.23
N LEU A 167 -15.54 4.62 6.20
CA LEU A 167 -16.56 5.47 5.62
C LEU A 167 -17.66 5.68 6.66
N LEU A 168 -17.88 6.94 7.03
CA LEU A 168 -19.07 7.37 7.72
C LEU A 168 -19.98 8.05 6.72
N TRP A 169 -21.24 7.63 6.64
CA TRP A 169 -22.24 8.41 5.94
C TRP A 169 -23.48 8.61 6.79
N ALA A 170 -24.13 9.75 6.61
CA ALA A 170 -25.34 10.10 7.37
C ALA A 170 -26.15 11.16 6.64
N LYS A 171 -27.43 11.26 6.96
CA LYS A 171 -28.27 12.40 6.58
C LYS A 171 -28.20 13.47 7.67
N LEU A 172 -28.16 14.74 7.26
CA LEU A 172 -28.22 15.87 8.18
C LEU A 172 -29.68 16.26 8.51
N PRO A 173 -29.98 16.68 9.75
CA PRO A 173 -31.30 17.23 10.13
C PRO A 173 -31.50 18.65 9.58
N GLY A 174 -32.75 19.12 9.46
CA GLY A 174 -33.07 20.41 8.81
C GLY A 174 -32.40 21.66 9.42
N ASN A 175 -32.04 21.61 10.70
CA ASN A 175 -31.42 22.64 11.52
C ASN A 175 -29.91 22.41 11.75
N HIS A 176 -29.24 21.66 10.88
CA HIS A 176 -27.81 21.36 11.01
C HIS A 176 -26.92 22.61 10.84
N PRO A 177 -25.73 22.68 11.48
CA PRO A 177 -24.70 23.65 11.12
C PRO A 177 -24.14 23.36 9.73
N GLU A 178 -23.29 24.23 9.21
CA GLU A 178 -22.52 23.94 7.99
C GLU A 178 -21.94 22.52 8.00
N SER A 179 -22.15 21.77 6.93
CA SER A 179 -21.78 20.34 6.83
C SER A 179 -20.29 20.10 7.12
N SER A 180 -19.43 21.07 6.78
CA SER A 180 -18.01 21.05 7.10
C SER A 180 -17.70 21.08 8.60
N GLN A 181 -18.55 21.73 9.40
CA GLN A 181 -18.44 21.75 10.86
C GLN A 181 -18.85 20.39 11.44
N VAL A 182 -19.92 19.80 10.92
CA VAL A 182 -20.37 18.46 11.32
C VAL A 182 -19.32 17.40 10.98
N ALA A 183 -18.75 17.45 9.77
CA ALA A 183 -17.67 16.54 9.37
C ALA A 183 -16.43 16.68 10.27
N ARG A 184 -16.06 17.92 10.64
CA ARG A 184 -14.97 18.18 11.58
C ARG A 184 -15.27 17.63 12.99
N ALA A 185 -16.51 17.75 13.45
CA ALA A 185 -16.93 17.19 14.73
C ALA A 185 -16.88 15.66 14.72
N CYS A 186 -17.39 15.01 13.66
CA CYS A 186 -17.29 13.56 13.48
C CYS A 186 -15.83 13.10 13.51
N ARG A 187 -14.97 13.81 12.77
CA ARG A 187 -13.54 13.51 12.72
C ARG A 187 -12.88 13.55 14.10
N ARG A 188 -13.16 14.58 14.92
CA ARG A 188 -12.61 14.72 16.28
C ARG A 188 -13.06 13.60 17.22
N GLN A 189 -14.23 13.01 16.98
CA GLN A 189 -14.72 11.90 17.78
C GLN A 189 -14.10 10.56 17.35
N LEU A 190 -13.74 10.42 16.07
CA LEU A 190 -13.22 9.18 15.49
C LEU A 190 -11.69 9.05 15.51
N ILE A 191 -10.98 10.18 15.57
CA ILE A 191 -9.52 10.22 15.55
C ILE A 191 -9.05 10.82 16.88
N PRO A 192 -8.18 10.13 17.65
CA PRO A 192 -7.67 10.63 18.93
C PRO A 192 -7.08 12.04 18.84
N GLU A 193 -7.28 12.84 19.88
CA GLU A 193 -6.76 14.21 19.98
C GLU A 193 -5.22 14.22 19.90
N GLY A 194 -4.63 15.16 19.14
CA GLY A 194 -3.20 15.20 18.85
C GLY A 194 -2.80 14.43 17.58
N GLN A 195 -3.62 13.47 17.12
CA GLN A 195 -3.41 12.82 15.83
C GLN A 195 -4.03 13.68 14.72
N TRP A 196 -3.14 14.17 13.84
CA TRP A 196 -3.51 14.81 12.57
C TRP A 196 -4.20 16.15 12.69
N ASP A 197 -4.12 16.86 13.81
CA ASP A 197 -4.75 18.17 14.03
C ASP A 197 -4.48 19.21 12.92
N LYS A 198 -3.36 19.05 12.20
CA LYS A 198 -2.95 19.89 11.08
C LYS A 198 -3.56 19.49 9.72
N VAL A 199 -4.10 18.27 9.59
CA VAL A 199 -4.70 17.76 8.36
C VAL A 199 -6.05 18.43 8.17
N LYS A 200 -6.15 19.27 7.13
CA LYS A 200 -7.43 19.86 6.72
C LYS A 200 -8.17 18.84 5.85
N PRO A 201 -9.42 18.49 6.16
CA PRO A 201 -10.20 17.63 5.27
C PRO A 201 -10.30 18.26 3.88
N VAL A 202 -10.08 17.47 2.83
CA VAL A 202 -10.30 17.92 1.46
C VAL A 202 -11.79 17.75 1.17
N GLN A 203 -12.42 18.78 0.60
CA GLN A 203 -13.86 18.82 0.38
C GLN A 203 -14.20 18.53 -1.09
N GLY A 204 -15.23 17.74 -1.29
CA GLY A 204 -15.84 17.46 -2.58
C GLY A 204 -17.35 17.32 -2.47
N ARG A 205 -17.96 16.83 -3.54
CA ARG A 205 -19.38 16.49 -3.63
C ARG A 205 -19.52 15.19 -4.39
N PHE A 206 -20.38 14.31 -3.92
CA PHE A 206 -20.59 13.03 -4.56
C PHE A 206 -21.96 12.49 -4.19
N VAL A 207 -22.72 12.01 -5.17
CA VAL A 207 -24.08 11.47 -5.07
C VAL A 207 -25.04 12.35 -4.25
N GLY A 208 -24.93 13.66 -4.45
CA GLY A 208 -25.73 14.66 -3.73
C GLY A 208 -25.32 14.88 -2.26
N ALA A 209 -24.29 14.19 -1.75
CA ALA A 209 -23.69 14.43 -0.45
C ALA A 209 -22.50 15.39 -0.52
N ASN A 210 -22.22 16.06 0.60
CA ASN A 210 -20.92 16.70 0.83
C ASN A 210 -19.91 15.61 1.20
N LEU A 211 -18.79 15.58 0.50
CA LEU A 211 -17.72 14.60 0.67
C LEU A 211 -16.54 15.24 1.39
N TYR A 212 -16.01 14.56 2.39
CA TYR A 212 -14.81 14.94 3.11
C TYR A 212 -13.85 13.75 3.22
N GLU A 213 -12.63 13.90 2.71
CA GLU A 213 -11.55 12.93 2.90
C GLU A 213 -10.57 13.42 3.97
N VAL A 214 -10.21 12.53 4.89
CA VAL A 214 -9.16 12.71 5.87
C VAL A 214 -8.17 11.58 5.70
N TRP A 215 -6.95 11.94 5.31
CA TRP A 215 -5.86 11.02 5.19
C TRP A 215 -4.53 11.72 5.41
N GLN A 216 -3.60 10.99 6.01
CA GLN A 216 -2.20 11.36 6.07
C GLN A 216 -1.38 10.16 5.64
N ALA A 217 -0.38 10.41 4.77
CA ALA A 217 0.57 9.38 4.42
C ALA A 217 1.35 8.92 5.66
N PRO A 218 1.63 7.61 5.81
CA PRO A 218 2.49 7.09 6.87
C PRO A 218 3.84 7.81 6.91
N THR A 219 4.30 8.07 8.12
CA THR A 219 5.67 8.50 8.41
C THR A 219 6.55 7.29 8.71
N ASP A 220 6.02 6.26 9.38
CA ASP A 220 6.66 4.95 9.51
C ASP A 220 6.17 3.96 8.43
N TRP A 221 6.98 3.80 7.40
CA TRP A 221 6.74 2.83 6.32
C TRP A 221 7.11 1.38 6.67
N ALA A 222 7.68 1.11 7.84
CA ALA A 222 7.89 -0.25 8.32
C ALA A 222 6.60 -0.86 8.89
N HIS A 223 5.71 -0.03 9.44
CA HIS A 223 4.43 -0.47 10.02
C HIS A 223 3.28 0.42 9.51
N PRO A 224 3.05 0.46 8.19
CA PRO A 224 2.11 1.42 7.60
C PRO A 224 0.69 1.27 8.13
N SER A 225 0.27 0.08 8.59
CA SER A 225 -1.08 -0.14 9.16
C SER A 225 -1.35 0.66 10.44
N ARG A 226 -0.31 1.06 11.19
CA ARG A 226 -0.46 1.86 12.42
C ARG A 226 -0.81 3.32 12.12
N GLU A 227 -0.34 3.84 10.99
CA GLU A 227 -0.44 5.26 10.65
C GLU A 227 -1.29 5.52 9.41
N ASN A 228 -1.51 4.55 8.54
CA ASN A 228 -2.33 4.68 7.33
C ASN A 228 -3.82 4.54 7.68
N GLN A 229 -4.41 5.53 8.36
CA GLN A 229 -5.86 5.61 8.48
C GLN A 229 -6.42 6.52 7.38
N HIS A 230 -7.45 6.03 6.71
CA HIS A 230 -8.13 6.72 5.62
C HIS A 230 -9.61 6.78 5.98
N LEU A 231 -10.12 8.00 6.20
CA LEU A 231 -11.50 8.25 6.62
C LEU A 231 -12.21 9.09 5.57
N ILE A 232 -13.35 8.59 5.11
CA ILE A 232 -14.29 9.29 4.24
C ILE A 232 -15.55 9.62 5.05
N VAL A 233 -16.03 10.85 4.91
CA VAL A 233 -17.31 11.28 5.48
C VAL A 233 -18.23 11.80 4.36
N LEU A 234 -19.39 11.17 4.20
CA LEU A 234 -20.45 11.59 3.27
C LEU A 234 -21.65 12.14 4.06
N LEU A 235 -21.96 13.42 3.92
CA LEU A 235 -23.07 14.07 4.61
C LEU A 235 -24.16 14.46 3.61
N PHE A 236 -25.27 13.73 3.64
CA PHE A 236 -26.42 13.95 2.77
C PHE A 236 -27.30 15.09 3.30
N PRO A 237 -27.84 15.93 2.41
CA PRO A 237 -28.65 17.08 2.81
C PRO A 237 -30.05 16.67 3.34
N PRO A 238 -30.71 17.53 4.13
CA PRO A 238 -32.02 17.24 4.75
C PRO A 238 -33.15 16.90 3.77
N ARG A 239 -33.04 17.40 2.54
CA ARG A 239 -34.06 17.24 1.48
C ARG A 239 -34.20 15.81 0.95
N LEU A 240 -33.20 14.95 1.14
CA LEU A 240 -33.25 13.56 0.69
C LEU A 240 -33.94 12.67 1.72
N SER A 241 -34.67 11.63 1.28
CA SER A 241 -35.19 10.61 2.18
C SER A 241 -34.09 9.63 2.56
N VAL A 242 -34.11 9.07 3.78
CA VAL A 242 -33.11 8.08 4.21
C VAL A 242 -33.11 6.87 3.27
N GLU A 243 -34.28 6.44 2.80
CA GLU A 243 -34.41 5.34 1.85
C GLU A 243 -33.75 5.65 0.50
N SER A 244 -33.94 6.85 -0.05
CA SER A 244 -33.22 7.27 -1.27
C SER A 244 -31.71 7.29 -1.08
N VAL A 245 -31.24 7.71 0.11
CA VAL A 245 -29.82 7.71 0.45
C VAL A 245 -29.29 6.27 0.50
N ARG A 246 -30.02 5.34 1.15
CA ARG A 246 -29.65 3.92 1.20
C ARG A 246 -29.56 3.31 -0.20
N THR A 247 -30.57 3.52 -1.05
CA THR A 247 -30.54 3.03 -2.45
C THR A 247 -29.32 3.57 -3.21
N THR A 248 -29.02 4.85 -3.05
CA THR A 248 -27.82 5.47 -3.63
C THR A 248 -26.55 4.81 -3.09
N MET A 249 -26.45 4.57 -1.78
CA MET A 249 -25.30 3.91 -1.16
C MET A 249 -25.10 2.48 -1.68
N ASP A 250 -26.17 1.69 -1.79
CA ASP A 250 -26.15 0.35 -2.36
C ASP A 250 -25.60 0.33 -3.79
N ALA A 251 -25.97 1.33 -4.61
CA ALA A 251 -25.47 1.45 -5.98
C ALA A 251 -23.98 1.81 -6.06
N ILE A 252 -23.43 2.58 -5.11
CA ILE A 252 -22.04 3.03 -5.16
C ILE A 252 -21.06 2.15 -4.39
N TYR A 253 -21.51 1.31 -3.45
CA TYR A 253 -20.62 0.43 -2.68
C TYR A 253 -19.69 -0.42 -3.56
N PRO A 254 -20.14 -1.05 -4.66
CA PRO A 254 -19.27 -1.81 -5.56
C PRO A 254 -18.18 -0.96 -6.22
N HIS A 255 -18.39 0.36 -6.34
CA HIS A 255 -17.41 1.28 -6.87
C HIS A 255 -16.41 1.73 -5.81
N LEU A 256 -16.89 2.02 -4.60
CA LEU A 256 -16.05 2.44 -3.47
C LEU A 256 -15.09 1.35 -3.02
N ILE A 257 -15.56 0.10 -2.91
CA ILE A 257 -14.71 -1.04 -2.52
C ILE A 257 -13.54 -1.24 -3.50
N ARG A 258 -13.76 -1.06 -4.80
CA ARG A 258 -12.69 -1.14 -5.81
C ARG A 258 -11.76 0.07 -5.76
N LEU A 259 -12.33 1.28 -5.65
CA LEU A 259 -11.56 2.51 -5.57
C LEU A 259 -10.57 2.47 -4.39
N PHE A 260 -11.08 2.13 -3.20
CA PHE A 260 -10.26 2.06 -2.00
C PHE A 260 -9.31 0.86 -2.01
N CYS A 261 -9.66 -0.26 -2.65
CA CYS A 261 -8.73 -1.37 -2.88
C CYS A 261 -7.48 -0.90 -3.64
N TYR A 262 -7.65 -0.25 -4.79
CA TYR A 262 -6.52 0.22 -5.60
C TYR A 262 -5.66 1.23 -4.85
N ARG A 263 -6.29 2.17 -4.13
CA ARG A 263 -5.60 3.14 -3.28
C ARG A 263 -4.74 2.46 -2.21
N ASN A 264 -5.30 1.52 -1.46
CA ASN A 264 -4.57 0.82 -0.41
C ASN A 264 -3.45 -0.06 -0.99
N LYS A 265 -3.67 -0.69 -2.15
CA LYS A 265 -2.63 -1.48 -2.83
C LYS A 265 -1.43 -0.61 -3.27
N ILE A 266 -1.67 0.64 -3.70
CA ILE A 266 -0.60 1.59 -4.01
C ILE A 266 0.24 1.91 -2.76
N VAL A 267 -0.42 2.24 -1.65
CA VAL A 267 0.26 2.57 -0.38
C VAL A 267 1.03 1.36 0.15
N TRP A 268 0.43 0.17 0.10
CA TRP A 268 1.07 -1.09 0.47
C TRP A 268 2.32 -1.38 -0.37
N ALA A 269 2.21 -1.32 -1.70
CA ALA A 269 3.35 -1.57 -2.60
C ALA A 269 4.50 -0.57 -2.36
N TYR A 270 4.16 0.69 -2.08
CA TYR A 270 5.16 1.68 -1.70
C TYR A 270 5.85 1.33 -0.38
N SER A 271 5.11 0.89 0.66
CA SER A 271 5.72 0.44 1.91
C SER A 271 6.70 -0.73 1.71
N ARG A 272 6.33 -1.72 0.88
CA ARG A 272 7.18 -2.86 0.51
C ARG A 272 8.45 -2.39 -0.20
N SER A 273 8.32 -1.42 -1.11
CA SER A 273 9.47 -0.80 -1.78
C SER A 273 10.46 -0.15 -0.79
N ARG A 274 9.97 0.44 0.32
CA ARG A 274 10.83 1.04 1.34
C ARG A 274 11.59 -0.03 2.12
N ALA A 275 10.99 -1.20 2.37
CA ALA A 275 11.69 -2.34 2.96
C ALA A 275 12.78 -2.88 2.01
N LEU A 276 12.45 -3.11 0.73
CA LEU A 276 13.39 -3.56 -0.29
C LEU A 276 14.56 -2.58 -0.48
N LYS A 277 14.29 -1.27 -0.48
CA LYS A 277 15.32 -0.23 -0.52
C LYS A 277 16.33 -0.35 0.63
N ARG A 278 15.87 -0.66 1.84
CA ARG A 278 16.78 -0.86 3.00
C ARG A 278 17.69 -2.07 2.78
N GLN A 279 17.14 -3.18 2.26
CA GLN A 279 17.90 -4.38 1.92
C GLN A 279 18.91 -4.11 0.80
N LEU A 280 18.49 -3.49 -0.29
CA LEU A 280 19.38 -3.10 -1.41
C LEU A 280 20.50 -2.16 -0.97
N LYS A 281 20.23 -1.24 -0.04
CA LYS A 281 21.28 -0.38 0.53
C LYS A 281 22.30 -1.18 1.34
N ALA A 282 21.84 -2.13 2.16
CA ALA A 282 22.73 -3.00 2.93
C ALA A 282 23.58 -3.89 2.01
N ASP A 283 22.95 -4.48 0.98
CA ASP A 283 23.66 -5.28 -0.01
C ASP A 283 24.68 -4.42 -0.79
N TYR A 284 24.32 -3.18 -1.16
CA TYR A 284 25.25 -2.30 -1.88
C TYR A 284 26.52 -1.99 -1.07
N ILE A 285 26.38 -1.76 0.24
CA ILE A 285 27.54 -1.60 1.14
C ILE A 285 28.41 -2.87 1.15
N ALA A 286 27.79 -4.05 1.14
CA ALA A 286 28.53 -5.31 1.06
C ALA A 286 29.26 -5.48 -0.29
N ILE A 287 28.68 -4.99 -1.39
CA ILE A 287 29.34 -4.98 -2.71
C ILE A 287 30.57 -4.07 -2.67
N GLU A 288 30.45 -2.85 -2.15
CA GLU A 288 31.58 -1.91 -2.02
C GLU A 288 32.70 -2.50 -1.16
N THR A 289 32.34 -3.07 0.00
CA THR A 289 33.29 -3.74 0.90
C THR A 289 34.01 -4.91 0.20
N THR A 290 33.29 -5.68 -0.62
CA THR A 290 33.89 -6.78 -1.39
C THR A 290 34.87 -6.26 -2.45
N MET A 291 34.54 -5.15 -3.12
CA MET A 291 35.42 -4.52 -4.10
C MET A 291 36.70 -3.98 -3.47
N ASP A 292 36.59 -3.32 -2.31
CA ASP A 292 37.74 -2.78 -1.59
C ASP A 292 38.68 -3.90 -1.13
N ASN A 293 38.13 -4.97 -0.55
CA ASN A 293 38.90 -6.13 -0.11
C ASN A 293 39.58 -6.84 -1.29
N LEU A 294 38.90 -6.98 -2.43
CA LEU A 294 39.44 -7.59 -3.64
C LEU A 294 40.67 -6.82 -4.14
N SER A 295 40.60 -5.49 -4.11
CA SER A 295 41.68 -4.62 -4.57
C SER A 295 42.96 -4.79 -3.73
N VAL A 296 42.82 -4.99 -2.42
CA VAL A 296 43.94 -5.28 -1.51
C VAL A 296 44.51 -6.67 -1.78
N GLN A 297 43.65 -7.69 -1.86
CA GLN A 297 44.09 -9.08 -1.95
C GLN A 297 44.75 -9.44 -3.28
N ILE A 298 44.31 -8.84 -4.40
CA ILE A 298 45.01 -9.01 -5.68
C ILE A 298 46.39 -8.35 -5.66
N GLY A 299 46.58 -7.34 -4.81
CA GLY A 299 47.87 -6.68 -4.58
C GLY A 299 48.86 -7.52 -3.76
N ASP A 300 48.35 -8.32 -2.81
CA ASP A 300 49.17 -9.14 -1.90
C ASP A 300 49.59 -10.48 -2.52
N ARG A 301 50.84 -10.88 -2.27
CA ARG A 301 51.40 -12.16 -2.75
C ARG A 301 51.96 -13.02 -1.63
N PRO A 302 51.82 -14.36 -1.74
CA PRO A 302 51.10 -15.11 -2.80
C PRO A 302 49.57 -15.08 -2.62
N LEU A 303 48.83 -15.06 -3.74
CA LEU A 303 47.37 -15.10 -3.73
C LEU A 303 46.89 -16.48 -3.22
N SER A 304 45.85 -16.52 -2.38
CA SER A 304 45.29 -17.80 -1.90
C SER A 304 44.12 -18.26 -2.77
N LEU A 305 44.29 -19.36 -3.51
CA LEU A 305 43.24 -19.91 -4.39
C LEU A 305 41.96 -20.26 -3.63
N ASP A 306 42.09 -20.83 -2.43
CA ASP A 306 40.92 -21.23 -1.64
C ASP A 306 40.15 -20.02 -1.14
N LEU A 307 40.85 -18.93 -0.78
CA LEU A 307 40.23 -17.67 -0.40
C LEU A 307 39.46 -17.05 -1.57
N VAL A 308 40.07 -16.96 -2.76
CA VAL A 308 39.43 -16.39 -3.96
C VAL A 308 38.21 -17.22 -4.39
N ARG A 309 38.28 -18.55 -4.29
CA ARG A 309 37.13 -19.43 -4.55
C ARG A 309 35.99 -19.21 -3.56
N SER A 310 36.29 -19.10 -2.27
CA SER A 310 35.29 -18.79 -1.24
C SER A 310 34.61 -17.46 -1.53
N GLN A 311 35.40 -16.42 -1.82
CA GLN A 311 34.86 -15.10 -2.14
C GLN A 311 34.01 -15.09 -3.40
N LEU A 312 34.36 -15.88 -4.42
CA LEU A 312 33.52 -16.04 -5.61
C LEU A 312 32.16 -16.65 -5.24
N ALA A 313 32.13 -17.68 -4.39
CA ALA A 313 30.88 -18.29 -3.94
C ALA A 313 30.01 -17.28 -3.14
N ASP A 314 30.63 -16.52 -2.23
CA ASP A 314 29.94 -15.49 -1.44
C ASP A 314 29.41 -14.36 -2.34
N THR A 315 30.21 -13.92 -3.31
CA THR A 315 29.84 -12.88 -4.27
C THR A 315 28.69 -13.34 -5.17
N LEU A 316 28.68 -14.60 -5.61
CA LEU A 316 27.57 -15.15 -6.39
C LEU A 316 26.27 -15.20 -5.57
N THR A 317 26.37 -15.54 -4.29
CA THR A 317 25.23 -15.51 -3.35
C THR A 317 24.69 -14.08 -3.18
N LEU A 318 25.58 -13.12 -2.95
CA LEU A 318 25.24 -11.69 -2.88
C LEU A 318 24.59 -11.21 -4.18
N ALA A 319 25.14 -11.60 -5.34
CA ALA A 319 24.60 -11.21 -6.64
C ALA A 319 23.20 -11.76 -6.88
N SER A 320 22.96 -13.03 -6.55
CA SER A 320 21.63 -13.64 -6.67
C SER A 320 20.61 -12.90 -5.81
N ARG A 321 20.93 -12.65 -4.53
CA ARG A 321 20.06 -11.90 -3.62
C ARG A 321 19.81 -10.47 -4.10
N TYR A 322 20.86 -9.77 -4.56
CA TYR A 322 20.75 -8.39 -5.04
C TYR A 322 19.84 -8.26 -6.26
N VAL A 323 20.01 -9.14 -7.25
CA VAL A 323 19.16 -9.18 -8.44
C VAL A 323 17.71 -9.51 -8.08
N HIS A 324 17.50 -10.42 -7.12
CA HIS A 324 16.15 -10.73 -6.63
C HIS A 324 15.48 -9.49 -6.01
N HIS A 325 16.15 -8.80 -5.08
CA HIS A 325 15.63 -7.57 -4.48
C HIS A 325 15.36 -6.45 -5.51
N LEU A 326 16.19 -6.34 -6.55
CA LEU A 326 15.98 -5.39 -7.66
C LEU A 326 14.72 -5.74 -8.47
N ASN A 327 14.52 -7.03 -8.76
CA ASN A 327 13.34 -7.50 -9.48
C ASN A 327 12.07 -7.30 -8.65
N ASP A 328 12.12 -7.55 -7.34
CA ASP A 328 11.01 -7.27 -6.44
C ASP A 328 10.68 -5.77 -6.39
N LEU A 329 11.69 -4.90 -6.41
CA LEU A 329 11.48 -3.47 -6.47
C LEU A 329 10.79 -3.04 -7.78
N ASP A 330 11.16 -3.64 -8.91
CA ASP A 330 10.47 -3.46 -10.20
C ASP A 330 9.02 -3.97 -10.15
N HIS A 331 8.80 -5.11 -9.50
CA HIS A 331 7.46 -5.66 -9.29
C HIS A 331 6.56 -4.68 -8.51
N GLN A 332 7.06 -4.08 -7.42
CA GLN A 332 6.32 -3.06 -6.67
C GLN A 332 6.00 -1.82 -7.53
N ALA A 333 6.93 -1.39 -8.39
CA ALA A 333 6.67 -0.29 -9.33
C ALA A 333 5.51 -0.60 -10.29
N ARG A 334 5.45 -1.84 -10.81
CA ARG A 334 4.37 -2.29 -11.70
C ARG A 334 3.03 -2.38 -10.99
N ILE A 335 3.02 -2.80 -9.72
CA ILE A 335 1.81 -2.80 -8.89
C ILE A 335 1.28 -1.37 -8.74
N ILE A 336 2.12 -0.40 -8.37
CA ILE A 336 1.70 1.00 -8.27
C ILE A 336 1.14 1.50 -9.61
N ARG A 337 1.86 1.29 -10.72
CA ARG A 337 1.43 1.78 -12.04
C ARG A 337 0.07 1.22 -12.47
N SER A 338 -0.14 -0.09 -12.33
CA SER A 338 -1.40 -0.73 -12.70
C SER A 338 -2.57 -0.28 -11.80
N ASN A 339 -2.34 -0.17 -10.49
CA ASN A 339 -3.37 0.24 -9.55
C ASN A 339 -3.68 1.74 -9.66
N LEU A 340 -2.70 2.57 -10.00
CA LEU A 340 -2.93 3.98 -10.30
C LEU A 340 -3.84 4.13 -11.54
N ALA A 341 -3.55 3.39 -12.61
CA ALA A 341 -4.41 3.37 -13.79
C ALA A 341 -5.84 2.90 -13.46
N ASN A 342 -5.98 1.82 -12.69
CA ASN A 342 -7.28 1.31 -12.26
C ASN A 342 -8.03 2.29 -11.35
N TYR A 343 -7.33 2.93 -10.43
CA TYR A 343 -7.87 3.95 -9.54
C TYR A 343 -8.39 5.16 -10.32
N THR A 344 -7.59 5.71 -11.23
CA THR A 344 -8.00 6.83 -12.10
C THR A 344 -9.19 6.45 -12.97
N ASN A 345 -9.20 5.24 -13.55
CA ASN A 345 -10.35 4.76 -14.32
C ASN A 345 -11.59 4.55 -13.46
N GLN A 346 -11.42 4.14 -12.21
CA GLN A 346 -12.54 3.98 -11.28
C GLN A 346 -13.14 5.33 -10.88
N ILE A 347 -12.32 6.37 -10.69
CA ILE A 347 -12.81 7.75 -10.50
C ILE A 347 -13.66 8.18 -11.71
N LYS A 348 -13.21 7.91 -12.94
CA LYS A 348 -13.98 8.24 -14.16
C LYS A 348 -15.33 7.55 -14.18
N LYS A 349 -15.38 6.23 -13.92
CA LYS A 349 -16.65 5.49 -13.81
C LYS A 349 -17.57 6.06 -12.75
N ILE A 350 -17.03 6.48 -11.61
CA ILE A 350 -17.80 7.11 -10.55
C ILE A 350 -18.34 8.48 -11.01
N SER A 351 -17.56 9.28 -11.73
CA SER A 351 -18.03 10.56 -12.28
C SER A 351 -19.10 10.40 -13.36
N GLU A 352 -19.16 9.27 -14.05
CA GLU A 352 -20.23 8.96 -15.00
C GLU A 352 -21.57 8.68 -14.30
N LEU A 353 -21.54 8.16 -13.06
CA LEU A 353 -22.73 7.92 -12.24
C LEU A 353 -23.31 9.23 -11.66
N ASP A 354 -22.45 10.21 -11.41
CA ASP A 354 -22.82 11.53 -10.89
C ASP A 354 -22.03 12.61 -11.65
N PRO A 355 -22.58 13.11 -12.78
CA PRO A 355 -21.92 14.12 -13.61
C PRO A 355 -21.63 15.43 -12.87
N ASP A 356 -22.38 15.73 -11.80
CA ASP A 356 -22.18 16.91 -10.95
C ASP A 356 -21.18 16.66 -9.81
N SER A 357 -20.59 15.47 -9.75
CA SER A 357 -19.62 15.10 -8.73
C SER A 357 -18.37 15.98 -8.79
N GLN A 358 -17.87 16.30 -7.60
CA GLN A 358 -16.61 17.00 -7.40
C GLN A 358 -15.66 16.04 -6.69
N LEU A 359 -15.10 15.11 -7.47
CA LEU A 359 -14.21 14.05 -7.00
C LEU A 359 -12.73 14.46 -6.96
N GLY A 360 -12.44 15.77 -7.01
CA GLY A 360 -11.08 16.30 -6.97
C GLY A 360 -10.29 15.77 -5.77
N VAL A 361 -10.96 15.51 -4.64
CA VAL A 361 -10.36 14.90 -3.45
C VAL A 361 -9.69 13.55 -3.75
N PHE A 362 -10.34 12.70 -4.56
CA PHE A 362 -9.80 11.41 -4.95
C PHE A 362 -8.69 11.56 -6.00
N SER A 363 -8.82 12.52 -6.91
CA SER A 363 -7.78 12.81 -7.92
C SER A 363 -6.50 13.35 -7.27
N GLU A 364 -6.58 14.14 -6.19
CA GLU A 364 -5.40 14.65 -5.48
C GLU A 364 -4.46 13.53 -5.01
N PHE A 365 -5.00 12.39 -4.56
CA PHE A 365 -4.18 11.22 -4.22
C PHE A 365 -3.45 10.65 -5.45
N ALA A 366 -4.14 10.53 -6.59
CA ALA A 366 -3.57 10.00 -7.82
C ALA A 366 -2.46 10.90 -8.37
N ASP A 367 -2.76 12.20 -8.46
CA ASP A 367 -1.91 13.19 -9.11
C ASP A 367 -0.72 13.64 -8.24
N GLY A 368 -0.79 13.45 -6.92
CA GLY A 368 0.27 13.84 -5.99
C GLY A 368 0.99 12.64 -5.35
N PRO A 369 0.49 12.11 -4.22
CA PRO A 369 1.13 11.02 -3.48
C PRO A 369 1.44 9.78 -4.31
N ALA A 370 0.46 9.24 -5.04
CA ALA A 370 0.64 7.98 -5.78
C ALA A 370 1.70 8.13 -6.89
N GLU A 371 1.68 9.23 -7.63
CA GLU A 371 2.67 9.53 -8.65
C GLU A 371 4.06 9.78 -8.05
N THR A 372 4.13 10.45 -6.89
CA THR A 372 5.39 10.60 -6.14
C THR A 372 5.97 9.25 -5.74
N TYR A 373 5.14 8.33 -5.25
CA TYR A 373 5.58 6.98 -4.89
C TYR A 373 6.14 6.23 -6.11
N ARG A 374 5.44 6.29 -7.25
CA ARG A 374 5.89 5.70 -8.51
C ARG A 374 7.27 6.21 -8.90
N LEU A 375 7.44 7.54 -8.98
CA LEU A 375 8.69 8.18 -9.37
C LEU A 375 9.84 7.86 -8.42
N GLN A 376 9.57 7.77 -7.11
CA GLN A 376 10.60 7.42 -6.14
C GLN A 376 11.09 5.98 -6.31
N ILE A 377 10.20 5.01 -6.55
CA ILE A 377 10.60 3.63 -6.78
C ILE A 377 11.45 3.51 -8.06
N GLU A 378 11.03 4.16 -9.14
CA GLU A 378 11.79 4.16 -10.41
C GLU A 378 13.17 4.79 -10.24
N THR A 379 13.25 5.90 -9.50
CA THR A 379 14.53 6.55 -9.17
C THR A 379 15.41 5.64 -8.32
N ASP A 380 14.85 4.98 -7.30
CA ASP A 380 15.59 4.07 -6.43
C ASP A 380 16.10 2.86 -7.22
N ARG A 381 15.29 2.29 -8.11
CA ARG A 381 15.69 1.18 -9.00
C ARG A 381 16.87 1.59 -9.88
N ALA A 382 16.76 2.70 -10.61
CA ALA A 382 17.82 3.19 -11.48
C ALA A 382 19.14 3.42 -10.71
N ARG A 383 19.06 3.86 -9.45
CA ARG A 383 20.24 4.01 -8.58
C ARG A 383 20.88 2.68 -8.23
N PHE A 384 20.09 1.68 -7.85
CA PHE A 384 20.61 0.38 -7.43
C PHE A 384 21.03 -0.52 -8.61
N GLU A 385 20.59 -0.25 -9.84
CA GLU A 385 21.09 -0.96 -11.03
C GLU A 385 22.61 -0.91 -11.18
N VAL A 386 23.26 0.18 -10.71
CA VAL A 386 24.71 0.33 -10.71
C VAL A 386 25.41 -0.78 -9.90
N GLY A 387 24.81 -1.24 -8.80
CA GLY A 387 25.36 -2.32 -7.99
C GLY A 387 25.42 -3.66 -8.74
N SER A 388 24.49 -3.91 -9.66
CA SER A 388 24.52 -5.12 -10.50
C SER A 388 25.70 -5.13 -11.47
N ALA A 389 26.05 -3.96 -12.04
CA ALA A 389 27.23 -3.83 -12.88
C ALA A 389 28.51 -4.06 -12.07
N LEU A 390 28.57 -3.51 -10.85
CA LEU A 390 29.72 -3.69 -9.95
C LEU A 390 29.93 -5.16 -9.58
N LEU A 391 28.87 -5.88 -9.22
CA LEU A 391 28.92 -7.32 -8.94
C LEU A 391 29.43 -8.15 -10.12
N LYS A 392 28.98 -7.85 -11.35
CA LYS A 392 29.47 -8.53 -12.57
C LYS A 392 30.98 -8.33 -12.75
N ASN A 393 31.48 -7.12 -12.48
CA ASN A 393 32.90 -6.83 -12.55
C ASN A 393 33.69 -7.61 -11.49
N ILE A 394 33.25 -7.61 -10.22
CA ILE A 394 33.87 -8.40 -9.14
C ILE A 394 33.95 -9.88 -9.51
N ILE A 395 32.83 -10.47 -9.96
CA ILE A 395 32.76 -11.88 -10.37
C ILE A 395 33.75 -12.18 -11.51
N SER A 396 33.82 -11.30 -12.52
CA SER A 396 34.75 -11.45 -13.64
C SER A 396 36.20 -11.39 -13.19
N THR A 397 36.52 -10.48 -12.28
CA THR A 397 37.88 -10.34 -11.74
C THR A 397 38.28 -11.56 -10.91
N LEU A 398 37.41 -12.06 -10.04
CA LEU A 398 37.65 -13.27 -9.25
C LEU A 398 37.87 -14.50 -10.14
N ARG A 399 37.05 -14.69 -11.19
CA ARG A 399 37.25 -15.77 -12.17
C ARG A 399 38.59 -15.66 -12.90
N GLY A 400 38.93 -14.46 -13.37
CA GLY A 400 40.21 -14.21 -14.03
C GLY A 400 41.41 -14.51 -13.11
N ALA A 401 41.32 -14.13 -11.84
CA ALA A 401 42.36 -14.45 -10.85
C ALA A 401 42.55 -15.96 -10.64
N ILE A 402 41.45 -16.73 -10.55
CA ILE A 402 41.48 -18.19 -10.44
C ILE A 402 42.13 -18.82 -11.68
N GLU A 403 41.71 -18.40 -12.88
CA GLU A 403 42.23 -18.92 -14.15
C GLU A 403 43.74 -18.68 -14.28
N ILE A 404 44.20 -17.45 -14.00
CA ILE A 404 45.62 -17.08 -14.04
C ILE A 404 46.46 -17.95 -13.11
N GLN A 405 45.99 -18.14 -11.88
CA GLN A 405 46.73 -18.88 -10.86
C GLN A 405 46.70 -20.40 -11.08
N GLN A 406 45.66 -20.94 -11.72
CA GLN A 406 45.61 -22.35 -12.13
C GLN A 406 46.54 -22.65 -13.31
N VAL A 407 46.68 -21.72 -14.26
CA VAL A 407 47.55 -21.89 -15.44
C VAL A 407 49.01 -21.60 -15.12
N THR A 408 49.28 -20.74 -14.13
CA THR A 408 50.63 -20.26 -13.82
C THR A 408 50.92 -20.35 -12.30
N PRO A 409 51.14 -21.56 -11.75
CA PRO A 409 51.30 -21.73 -10.30
C PRO A 409 52.56 -21.06 -9.72
N ASP A 410 53.60 -20.88 -10.54
CA ASP A 410 54.99 -20.69 -10.09
C ASP A 410 55.68 -19.41 -10.62
N ARG A 411 54.91 -18.45 -11.18
CA ARG A 411 55.48 -17.16 -11.61
C ARG A 411 54.86 -16.00 -10.84
N ASP A 412 55.75 -15.10 -10.40
CA ASP A 412 55.42 -13.73 -10.05
C ASP A 412 54.61 -13.13 -11.21
N LEU A 413 53.30 -13.02 -11.02
CA LEU A 413 52.38 -12.42 -11.99
C LEU A 413 52.86 -10.99 -12.27
N THR A 414 53.41 -10.65 -13.42
CA THR A 414 53.55 -9.23 -13.72
C THR A 414 52.13 -8.63 -13.78
N PRO A 415 51.89 -7.40 -13.27
CA PRO A 415 50.56 -6.79 -13.25
C PRO A 415 50.16 -6.40 -14.69
N SER A 416 49.88 -7.40 -15.51
CA SER A 416 49.37 -7.23 -16.86
C SER A 416 47.85 -7.16 -16.77
N ILE A 417 47.40 -5.97 -16.36
CA ILE A 417 46.07 -5.40 -16.58
C ILE A 417 44.94 -6.20 -15.90
N VAL A 418 44.86 -6.07 -14.56
CA VAL A 418 43.55 -6.09 -13.88
C VAL A 418 43.05 -4.65 -13.89
N SER A 419 42.43 -4.22 -14.98
CA SER A 419 41.74 -2.95 -15.01
C SER A 419 40.44 -3.07 -14.20
N VAL A 420 40.49 -2.72 -12.92
CA VAL A 420 39.28 -2.46 -12.13
C VAL A 420 38.65 -1.19 -12.71
N GLY A 421 37.75 -1.37 -13.67
CA GLY A 421 37.00 -0.28 -14.27
C GLY A 421 35.95 0.24 -13.31
N VAL A 422 36.27 1.27 -12.54
CA VAL A 422 35.26 2.10 -11.86
C VAL A 422 34.71 3.07 -12.90
N GLY A 423 33.63 2.67 -13.57
CA GLY A 423 32.90 3.51 -14.52
C GLY A 423 31.41 3.45 -14.25
N VAL A 424 30.88 4.43 -13.52
CA VAL A 424 29.43 4.64 -13.41
C VAL A 424 28.99 5.39 -14.67
N ALA A 425 28.45 4.67 -15.64
CA ALA A 425 27.88 5.25 -16.86
C ALA A 425 26.35 5.11 -16.83
N THR A 426 25.65 6.20 -16.56
CA THR A 426 24.22 6.31 -16.88
C THR A 426 24.07 6.71 -18.35
N THR A 427 23.87 5.69 -19.22
CA THR A 427 23.17 5.66 -20.55
C THR A 427 23.49 6.79 -21.56
N GLN A 428 23.94 6.57 -22.80
CA GLN A 428 23.52 5.63 -23.84
C GLN A 428 24.67 5.38 -24.85
N ALA A 429 24.67 4.19 -25.47
CA ALA A 429 25.31 3.76 -26.73
C ALA A 429 26.63 4.42 -27.23
N VAL A 430 27.64 3.54 -27.45
CA VAL A 430 28.87 3.68 -28.26
C VAL A 430 30.03 4.48 -27.64
N GLY A 431 31.17 3.79 -27.44
CA GLY A 431 32.49 4.45 -27.40
C GLY A 431 33.45 4.05 -26.28
N LEU A 432 33.80 2.76 -26.15
CA LEU A 432 34.96 2.34 -25.34
C LEU A 432 36.27 2.68 -26.08
N ALA A 433 36.74 3.94 -25.99
CA ALA A 433 38.09 4.31 -26.45
C ALA A 433 38.65 5.65 -25.93
N TRP A 434 38.04 6.32 -24.93
CA TRP A 434 38.43 7.70 -24.59
C TRP A 434 38.85 8.00 -23.13
N LEU A 435 39.00 7.00 -22.27
CA LEU A 435 39.40 7.24 -20.86
C LEU A 435 40.90 7.03 -20.57
N ALA A 436 41.73 6.74 -21.59
CA ALA A 436 43.17 6.56 -21.39
C ALA A 436 43.98 7.89 -21.36
N ARG A 437 43.34 9.06 -21.49
CA ARG A 437 44.02 10.37 -21.45
C ARG A 437 43.21 11.45 -20.75
N SER A 438 43.13 11.39 -19.44
CA SER A 438 42.86 12.58 -18.64
C SER A 438 43.48 12.42 -17.26
N LYS A 439 44.45 13.27 -16.94
CA LYS A 439 44.98 13.43 -15.58
C LYS A 439 43.81 13.79 -14.65
N PRO A 440 43.77 13.27 -13.40
CA PRO A 440 42.70 13.58 -12.48
C PRO A 440 42.78 15.06 -12.08
N SER A 441 41.72 15.83 -12.32
CA SER A 441 41.52 17.11 -11.66
C SER A 441 40.81 16.87 -10.34
N GLU A 442 41.42 17.30 -9.25
CA GLU A 442 40.83 17.34 -7.91
C GLU A 442 39.61 18.29 -7.91
N SER A 443 38.41 17.72 -8.00
CA SER A 443 37.22 18.34 -7.45
C SER A 443 36.26 17.24 -7.00
N SER A 444 36.36 16.91 -5.71
CA SER A 444 35.44 16.02 -5.02
C SER A 444 34.10 16.73 -4.82
N VAL A 445 33.25 16.73 -5.84
CA VAL A 445 31.80 16.82 -5.65
C VAL A 445 31.27 15.43 -5.90
N SER A 446 30.80 14.78 -4.84
CA SER A 446 30.22 13.45 -4.95
C SER A 446 29.13 13.46 -6.03
N PRO A 447 29.12 12.53 -6.99
CA PRO A 447 28.06 12.44 -8.01
C PRO A 447 26.67 12.28 -7.39
N PHE A 448 26.60 11.89 -6.11
CA PHE A 448 25.41 11.96 -5.27
C PHE A 448 24.81 13.38 -5.16
N PHE A 449 25.65 14.41 -5.00
CA PHE A 449 25.22 15.81 -4.88
C PHE A 449 24.76 16.40 -6.22
N GLY A 450 25.40 16.05 -7.33
CA GLY A 450 25.02 16.57 -8.66
C GLY A 450 23.63 16.10 -9.10
N LEU A 451 23.31 14.83 -8.84
CA LEU A 451 22.01 14.23 -9.16
C LEU A 451 20.91 14.70 -8.20
N LEU A 452 21.27 14.99 -6.94
CA LEU A 452 20.36 15.59 -5.97
C LEU A 452 20.03 17.05 -6.34
N LEU A 453 21.01 17.83 -6.81
CA LEU A 453 20.81 19.22 -7.24
C LEU A 453 19.92 19.31 -8.48
N SER A 454 20.08 18.42 -9.47
CA SER A 454 19.27 18.45 -10.69
C SER A 454 17.82 18.01 -10.46
N LEU A 455 17.59 17.02 -9.59
CA LEU A 455 16.24 16.60 -9.20
C LEU A 455 15.55 17.64 -8.30
N VAL A 456 16.26 18.25 -7.35
CA VAL A 456 15.73 19.35 -6.53
C VAL A 456 15.40 20.55 -7.41
N ALA A 457 16.27 20.89 -8.37
CA ALA A 457 15.98 21.95 -9.33
C ALA A 457 14.73 21.65 -10.15
N GLY A 458 14.56 20.41 -10.64
CA GLY A 458 13.37 19.98 -11.37
C GLY A 458 12.07 20.07 -10.56
N VAL A 459 12.09 19.62 -9.31
CA VAL A 459 10.92 19.69 -8.39
C VAL A 459 10.59 21.14 -8.03
N VAL A 460 11.60 21.98 -7.77
CA VAL A 460 11.40 23.41 -7.50
C VAL A 460 10.83 24.12 -8.73
N SER A 461 11.36 23.85 -9.93
CA SER A 461 10.84 24.40 -11.18
C SER A 461 9.39 23.97 -11.43
N ALA A 462 9.05 22.70 -11.22
CA ALA A 462 7.68 22.20 -11.37
C ALA A 462 6.73 22.86 -10.36
N PHE A 463 7.15 23.04 -9.11
CA PHE A 463 6.36 23.71 -8.06
C PHE A 463 6.15 25.20 -8.36
N VAL A 464 7.18 25.89 -8.87
CA VAL A 464 7.08 27.30 -9.29
C VAL A 464 6.13 27.44 -10.48
N VAL A 465 6.24 26.57 -11.49
CA VAL A 465 5.33 26.57 -12.65
C VAL A 465 3.89 26.30 -12.23
N TRP A 466 3.66 25.33 -11.34
CA TRP A 466 2.33 25.03 -10.79
C TRP A 466 1.74 26.23 -10.03
N LYS A 467 2.53 26.90 -9.20
CA LYS A 467 2.08 28.08 -8.43
C LYS A 467 1.74 29.26 -9.34
N LEU A 468 2.53 29.49 -10.41
CA LEU A 468 2.29 30.53 -11.41
C LEU A 468 1.05 30.25 -12.27
N TYR A 469 0.81 28.98 -12.60
CA TYR A 469 -0.39 28.56 -13.32
C TYR A 469 -1.65 28.79 -12.47
N ARG A 470 -1.60 28.44 -11.19
CA ARG A 470 -2.69 28.62 -10.23
C ARG A 470 -2.99 30.09 -9.87
N SER A 471 -2.00 30.98 -9.96
CA SER A 471 -2.24 32.42 -9.73
C SER A 471 -2.89 33.11 -10.93
N ARG A 472 -2.77 32.55 -12.14
CA ARG A 472 -3.40 33.08 -13.36
C ARG A 472 -4.84 32.58 -13.57
N SER A 473 -5.24 31.49 -12.92
CA SER A 473 -6.62 30.99 -12.96
C SER A 473 -7.58 31.71 -12.00
N HIS A 474 -7.12 32.73 -11.28
CA HIS A 474 -7.90 33.54 -10.34
C HIS A 474 -7.75 35.05 -10.58
N SER A 475 -7.43 35.47 -11.81
CA SER A 475 -7.53 36.87 -12.26
C SER A 475 -8.52 37.01 -13.40
#